data_AF-A0A2Z6ME61-F1
#
_entry.id   AF-A0A2Z6ME61-F1
#
_cell.length_a   1.000
_cell.length_b   1.000
_cell.length_c   1.000
_cell.angle_alpha   90.00
_cell.angle_beta   90.00
_cell.angle_gamma   90.00
#
_symmetry.space_group_name_H-M   'P 1'
#
loop_
_entity.id
_entity.type
_entity.pdbx_description
1 polymer ?
#
loop_
_entity_poly.entity_id
_entity_poly.type
_entity_poly.pdbx_seq_one_letter_code
_entity_poly.pdbx_strand_id
1 'polypeptide(L)'
;MGGIPVHTVLIANTCVNGCVISNIHVACGKFSSVLLIDPTKFKRLEYNDCLVNGGRPLANGAVISFKYVNSFRYDLSVSKVVCD
;
A
#
# COMPACT_ATOMS: atom_id res chain seq x y z
N MET A 1 -14.35 -25.04 10.55
CA MET A 1 -13.30 -24.08 10.95
C MET A 1 -13.03 -23.17 9.77
N GLY A 2 -13.70 -22.01 9.68
CA GLY A 2 -13.51 -21.05 8.58
C GLY A 2 -12.75 -19.84 9.09
N GLY A 3 -11.47 -19.71 8.72
CA GLY A 3 -10.66 -18.53 9.06
C GLY A 3 -11.02 -17.34 8.16
N ILE A 4 -10.79 -16.12 8.65
CA ILE A 4 -10.90 -14.92 7.81
C ILE A 4 -9.76 -14.96 6.78
N PRO A 5 -10.01 -14.73 5.48
CA PRO A 5 -8.99 -14.77 4.46
C PRO A 5 -7.84 -13.77 4.72
N VAL A 6 -6.63 -14.20 4.36
CA VAL A 6 -5.43 -13.35 4.37
C VAL A 6 -5.14 -12.92 2.93
N HIS A 7 -5.02 -11.62 2.71
CA HIS A 7 -4.71 -11.05 1.40
C HIS A 7 -3.31 -10.45 1.43
N THR A 8 -2.50 -10.75 0.41
CA THR A 8 -1.15 -10.19 0.24
C THR A 8 -1.21 -9.03 -0.74
N VAL A 9 -0.65 -7.90 -0.36
CA VAL A 9 -0.50 -6.72 -1.21
C VAL A 9 0.96 -6.55 -1.58
N LEU A 10 1.20 -6.24 -2.86
CA LEU A 10 2.51 -5.94 -3.41
C LEU A 10 2.41 -4.59 -4.12
N ILE A 11 3.25 -3.64 -3.72
CA ILE A 11 3.37 -2.33 -4.35
C ILE A 11 4.80 -2.23 -4.86
N ALA A 12 4.96 -2.18 -6.18
CA ALA A 12 6.26 -2.16 -6.84
C ALA A 12 6.45 -0.86 -7.63
N ASN A 13 7.63 -0.25 -7.51
CA ASN A 13 8.04 0.82 -8.42
C ASN A 13 8.60 0.18 -9.69
N THR A 14 7.82 0.18 -10.77
CA THR A 14 8.19 -0.38 -12.08
C THR A 14 8.55 0.70 -13.12
N CYS A 15 8.99 1.88 -12.66
CA CYS A 15 9.38 2.97 -13.53
C CYS A 15 10.39 2.55 -14.62
N VAL A 16 10.19 2.97 -15.87
CA VAL A 16 11.03 2.50 -17.00
C VAL A 16 12.42 3.14 -16.98
N ASN A 17 12.54 4.38 -16.48
CA ASN A 17 13.76 5.19 -16.57
C ASN A 17 14.58 5.22 -15.27
N GLY A 18 14.41 4.24 -14.38
CA GLY A 18 15.17 4.20 -13.12
C GLY A 18 14.76 5.26 -12.09
N CYS A 19 13.55 5.82 -12.18
CA CYS A 19 13.12 6.88 -11.28
C CYS A 19 12.86 6.41 -9.85
N VAL A 20 13.07 7.33 -8.91
CA VAL A 20 12.71 7.15 -7.52
C VAL A 20 11.38 7.86 -7.28
N ILE A 21 10.40 7.14 -6.75
CA ILE A 21 9.09 7.72 -6.44
C ILE A 21 8.94 7.85 -4.93
N SER A 22 8.38 8.96 -4.46
CA SER A 22 8.14 9.23 -3.04
C SER A 22 6.69 9.67 -2.82
N ASN A 23 6.27 9.82 -1.55
CA ASN A 23 4.92 10.25 -1.18
C ASN A 23 3.83 9.51 -1.97
N ILE A 24 3.87 8.18 -1.94
CA ILE A 24 2.93 7.32 -2.65
C ILE A 24 1.64 7.23 -1.83
N HIS A 25 0.58 7.82 -2.36
CA HIS A 25 -0.78 7.70 -1.85
C HIS A 25 -1.57 6.68 -2.68
N VAL A 26 -2.34 5.87 -1.97
CA VAL A 26 -3.19 4.81 -2.54
C VAL A 26 -4.62 5.08 -2.09
N ALA A 27 -5.54 5.13 -3.05
CA ALA A 27 -6.96 5.10 -2.79
C ALA A 27 -7.34 3.73 -2.23
N CYS A 28 -7.73 3.72 -0.95
CA CYS A 28 -7.99 2.50 -0.19
C CYS A 28 -9.43 2.40 0.34
N GLY A 29 -10.29 3.36 0.00
CA GLY A 29 -11.69 3.43 0.41
C GLY A 29 -11.88 3.27 1.91
N LYS A 30 -12.67 2.24 2.28
CA LYS A 30 -12.95 1.85 3.67
C LYS A 30 -12.00 0.79 4.20
N PHE A 31 -10.74 0.77 3.74
CA PHE A 31 -9.74 -0.23 4.13
C PHE A 31 -9.76 -0.51 5.63
N SER A 32 -9.83 -1.79 5.97
CA SER A 32 -9.81 -2.29 7.34
C SER A 32 -9.20 -3.68 7.39
N SER A 33 -8.52 -4.01 8.49
CA SER A 33 -7.88 -5.29 8.70
C SER A 33 -8.12 -5.74 10.14
N VAL A 34 -8.35 -7.04 10.33
CA VAL A 34 -8.47 -7.65 11.66
C VAL A 34 -7.13 -7.63 12.39
N LEU A 35 -6.04 -7.82 11.66
CA LEU A 35 -4.69 -7.74 12.21
C LEU A 35 -4.08 -6.36 11.95
N LEU A 36 -3.28 -5.89 12.90
CA LEU A 36 -2.51 -4.67 12.78
C LEU A 36 -1.48 -4.82 11.64
N ILE A 37 -1.51 -3.87 10.71
CA ILE A 37 -0.49 -3.76 9.66
C ILE A 37 0.60 -2.83 10.16
N ASP A 38 1.83 -3.10 9.76
CA ASP A 38 2.97 -2.22 10.03
C ASP A 38 2.72 -0.81 9.45
N PRO A 39 2.54 0.22 10.30
CA PRO A 39 2.23 1.58 9.85
C PRO A 39 3.39 2.23 9.10
N THR A 40 4.60 1.66 9.15
CA THR A 40 5.74 2.14 8.37
C THR A 40 5.67 1.68 6.91
N LYS A 41 4.87 0.65 6.62
CA LYS A 41 4.66 0.12 5.25
C LYS A 41 3.37 0.63 4.65
N PHE A 42 2.28 0.66 5.43
CA PHE A 42 0.97 1.09 4.96
C PHE A 42 0.16 1.70 6.11
N LYS A 43 -0.27 2.95 5.93
CA LYS A 43 -1.03 3.69 6.93
C LYS A 43 -2.16 4.46 6.28
N ARG A 44 -3.40 4.26 6.73
CA ARG A 44 -4.52 5.12 6.35
C ARG A 44 -4.40 6.47 7.05
N LEU A 45 -4.30 7.54 6.27
CA LEU A 45 -4.26 8.91 6.79
C LEU A 45 -5.68 9.46 6.94
N GLU A 46 -6.49 9.31 5.91
CA GLU A 46 -7.88 9.80 5.85
C GLU A 46 -8.80 8.80 5.12
N TYR A 47 -10.08 9.16 4.99
CA TYR A 47 -11.01 8.36 4.18
C TYR A 47 -10.50 8.27 2.74
N ASN A 48 -10.36 7.04 2.23
CA ASN A 48 -9.84 6.79 0.89
C ASN A 48 -8.40 7.31 0.63
N ASP A 49 -7.63 7.64 1.68
CA ASP A 49 -6.23 8.03 1.53
C ASP A 49 -5.30 7.19 2.42
N CYS A 50 -4.45 6.39 1.78
CA CYS A 50 -3.46 5.55 2.44
C CYS A 50 -2.05 5.85 1.94
N LEU A 51 -1.13 6.08 2.89
CA LEU A 51 0.28 6.32 2.65
C LEU A 51 1.08 5.02 2.65
N VAL A 52 1.94 4.87 1.64
CA VAL A 52 2.84 3.72 1.48
C VAL A 52 4.26 4.10 1.91
N ASN A 53 4.98 3.14 2.51
CA ASN A 53 6.37 3.29 2.94
C ASN A 53 6.62 4.51 3.86
N GLY A 54 5.59 4.98 4.55
CA GLY A 54 5.66 6.22 5.35
C GLY A 54 6.02 7.46 4.52
N GLY A 55 5.74 7.47 3.22
CA GLY A 55 6.08 8.55 2.29
C GLY A 55 7.54 8.53 1.83
N ARG A 56 8.36 7.60 2.32
CA ARG A 56 9.77 7.50 1.94
C ARG A 56 9.96 7.11 0.49
N PRO A 57 11.08 7.53 -0.14
CA PRO A 57 11.40 7.16 -1.50
C PRO A 57 11.42 5.63 -1.68
N LEU A 58 10.85 5.18 -2.80
CA LEU A 58 10.85 3.81 -3.27
C LEU A 58 11.67 3.76 -4.57
N ALA A 59 12.86 3.17 -4.48
CA ALA A 59 13.76 3.04 -5.62
C ALA A 59 13.14 2.18 -6.74
N ASN A 60 13.66 2.35 -7.95
CA ASN A 60 13.25 1.51 -9.07
C ASN A 60 13.47 0.02 -8.78
N GLY A 61 12.49 -0.82 -9.11
CA GLY A 61 12.51 -2.25 -8.82
C GLY A 61 12.25 -2.62 -7.36
N ALA A 62 12.17 -1.65 -6.44
CA ALA A 62 11.85 -1.92 -5.05
C ALA A 62 10.36 -2.26 -4.87
N VAL A 63 10.08 -3.18 -3.94
CA VAL A 63 8.74 -3.68 -3.66
C VAL A 63 8.44 -3.60 -2.17
N ILE A 64 7.29 -3.01 -1.83
CA ILE A 64 6.71 -3.06 -0.49
C ILE A 64 5.65 -4.15 -0.46
N SER A 65 5.78 -5.04 0.52
CA SER A 65 4.80 -6.11 0.75
C SER A 65 4.26 -6.08 2.17
N PHE A 66 2.95 -6.27 2.26
CA PHE A 66 2.25 -6.46 3.53
C PHE A 66 1.04 -7.38 3.35
N LYS A 67 0.55 -7.92 4.46
CA LYS A 67 -0.64 -8.78 4.47
C LYS A 67 -1.72 -8.13 5.32
N TYR A 68 -2.98 -8.29 4.92
CA TYR A 68 -4.12 -7.88 5.71
C TYR A 68 -5.13 -9.01 5.82
N VAL A 69 -5.97 -8.96 6.86
CA VAL A 69 -6.95 -10.00 7.15
C VAL A 69 -8.33 -9.37 7.07
N ASN A 70 -9.12 -9.76 6.07
CA ASN A 70 -10.48 -9.28 5.88
C ASN A 70 -11.30 -10.27 5.05
N SER A 71 -12.61 -10.27 5.26
CA SER A 71 -13.60 -11.10 4.55
C SER A 71 -13.58 -10.88 3.04
N PHE A 72 -13.19 -9.69 2.58
CA PHE A 72 -13.13 -9.33 1.15
C PHE A 72 -11.82 -8.61 0.80
N ARG A 73 -11.55 -8.57 -0.51
CA ARG A 73 -10.42 -7.83 -1.06
C ARG A 73 -10.79 -6.36 -1.25
N TYR A 74 -9.92 -5.46 -0.84
CA TYR A 74 -10.00 -4.05 -1.22
C TYR A 74 -9.35 -3.84 -2.59
N ASP A 75 -10.02 -3.04 -3.42
CA ASP A 75 -9.39 -2.46 -4.61
C ASP A 75 -8.49 -1.32 -4.15
N LEU A 76 -7.19 -1.42 -4.46
CA LEU A 76 -6.16 -0.49 -4.04
C LEU A 76 -5.55 0.12 -5.30
N SER A 77 -5.81 1.39 -5.57
CA SER A 77 -5.30 2.09 -6.75
C SER A 77 -4.42 3.25 -6.36
N VAL A 78 -3.35 3.49 -7.12
CA VAL A 78 -2.45 4.62 -6.87
C VAL A 78 -3.18 5.91 -7.20
N SER A 79 -3.27 6.82 -6.23
CA SER A 79 -3.97 8.12 -6.38
C SER A 79 -3.00 9.28 -6.59
N LYS A 80 -1.85 9.26 -5.92
CA LYS A 80 -0.82 10.29 -6.04
C LYS A 80 0.56 9.70 -5.82
N VAL A 81 1.53 10.19 -6.59
CA VAL A 81 2.95 9.93 -6.41
C VAL A 81 3.73 11.21 -6.66
N VAL A 82 4.90 11.33 -6.06
CA VAL A 82 5.90 12.35 -6.39
C VAL A 82 7.05 11.63 -7.10
N CYS A 83 7.47 12.15 -8.24
CA CYS A 83 8.62 11.66 -8.99
C CYS A 83 9.74 12.69 -8.86
N ASP A 84 10.93 12.23 -8.45
CA ASP A 84 12.16 13.02 -8.44
C ASP A 84 13.03 12.70 -9.66
#